data_AF-A0A0Q9Y7Y9-F1
#
_entry.id   AF-A0A0Q9Y7Y9-F1
#
_cell.length_a   1.000
_cell.length_b   1.000
_cell.length_c   1.000
_cell.angle_alpha   90.00
_cell.angle_beta   90.00
_cell.angle_gamma   90.00
#
_symmetry.space_group_name_H-M   'P 1'
#
loop_
_entity.id
_entity.type
_entity.pdbx_description
1 polymer ?
#
loop_
_entity_poly.entity_id
_entity_poly.type
_entity_poly.pdbx_seq_one_letter_code
_entity_poly.pdbx_strand_id
1 'polypeptide(L)'
;MKVELNLRSILRKLKSADPKKRYEALDDLYQYKQQEDLQVQIEVLLDCIKAATSTFPKRVDHWDNPSYYLIDFVCDFRMPQVMEALIKHFDQFDPHAKERVIEFLLSTEDQKAFYFLEEKIVELIQSEELFRSLRELGSYPVLARNIIDKTFEQIHTEQYKFLYYSLISTINESGLDQGYKKEKVLPLLLEDYHTVLEEYLKFNPDYSTKFVYTAWKDSYLLIRNRLRLFINLMMYYFSPEVEKELQRALHFKDPMIKTDALIICLSKSLPYDQKILTETAQHVESAPKCFIGSY
;
A
#
# COMPACT_ATOMS: atom_id res chain seq x y z
N MET A 1 -22.46 -23.22 21.43
CA MET A 1 -22.93 -22.62 22.71
C MET A 1 -21.80 -22.08 23.61
N LYS A 2 -20.67 -22.79 23.80
CA LYS A 2 -19.55 -22.31 24.66
C LYS A 2 -18.76 -21.16 24.01
N VAL A 3 -18.52 -21.22 22.69
CA VAL A 3 -17.78 -20.20 21.94
C VAL A 3 -18.51 -18.86 21.97
N GLU A 4 -19.82 -18.88 21.75
CA GLU A 4 -20.70 -17.70 21.68
C GLU A 4 -20.81 -17.00 23.03
N LEU A 5 -20.90 -17.76 24.13
CA LEU A 5 -20.86 -17.21 25.49
C LEU A 5 -19.52 -16.55 25.78
N ASN A 6 -18.42 -17.16 25.33
CA ASN A 6 -17.08 -16.61 25.51
C ASN A 6 -16.86 -15.34 24.67
N LEU A 7 -17.28 -15.33 23.41
CA LEU A 7 -17.25 -14.13 22.55
C LEU A 7 -18.07 -13.00 23.17
N ARG A 8 -19.28 -13.27 23.67
CA ARG A 8 -20.07 -12.25 24.39
C ARG A 8 -19.40 -11.77 25.67
N SER A 9 -18.66 -12.63 26.37
CA SER A 9 -17.84 -12.24 27.52
C SER A 9 -16.69 -11.32 27.11
N ILE A 10 -15.98 -11.64 26.02
CA ILE A 10 -14.94 -10.80 25.42
C ILE A 10 -15.51 -9.41 25.12
N LEU A 11 -16.65 -9.32 24.41
CA LEU A 11 -17.28 -8.03 24.08
C LEU A 11 -17.53 -7.15 25.31
N ARG A 12 -17.93 -7.75 26.44
CA ARG A 12 -18.11 -7.01 27.70
C ARG A 12 -16.78 -6.56 28.31
N LYS A 13 -15.77 -7.44 28.34
CA LYS A 13 -14.44 -7.12 28.88
C LYS A 13 -13.76 -5.99 28.09
N LEU A 14 -13.93 -5.93 26.77
CA LEU A 14 -13.37 -4.88 25.92
C LEU A 14 -13.90 -3.47 26.27
N LYS A 15 -15.06 -3.37 26.93
CA LYS A 15 -15.61 -2.11 27.45
C LYS A 15 -15.11 -1.72 28.83
N SER A 16 -14.27 -2.54 29.46
CA SER A 16 -13.73 -2.24 30.78
C SER A 16 -12.76 -1.06 30.74
N ALA A 17 -12.87 -0.16 31.71
CA ALA A 17 -11.89 0.92 31.90
C ALA A 17 -10.49 0.38 32.24
N ASP A 18 -10.40 -0.82 32.80
CA ASP A 18 -9.15 -1.51 33.14
C ASP A 18 -8.45 -2.04 31.87
N PRO A 19 -7.28 -1.48 31.48
CA PRO A 19 -6.56 -1.92 30.29
C PRO A 19 -6.14 -3.38 30.36
N LYS A 20 -5.87 -3.94 31.55
CA LYS A 20 -5.48 -5.35 31.69
C LYS A 20 -6.61 -6.28 31.28
N LYS A 21 -7.85 -5.95 31.64
CA LYS A 21 -9.03 -6.72 31.21
C LYS A 21 -9.27 -6.64 29.71
N ARG A 22 -8.96 -5.49 29.10
CA ARG A 22 -9.03 -5.34 27.64
C ARG A 22 -7.95 -6.18 26.96
N TYR A 23 -6.72 -6.14 27.45
CA TYR A 23 -5.61 -6.96 26.97
C TYR A 23 -5.97 -8.45 26.99
N GLU A 24 -6.41 -8.97 28.14
CA GLU A 24 -6.83 -10.38 28.28
C GLU A 24 -7.95 -10.75 27.30
N ALA A 25 -8.91 -9.84 27.08
CA ALA A 25 -10.00 -10.08 26.14
C ALA A 25 -9.56 -10.07 24.67
N LEU A 26 -8.58 -9.23 24.31
CA LEU A 26 -8.00 -9.20 22.98
C LEU A 26 -7.13 -10.43 22.72
N ASP A 27 -6.37 -10.88 23.73
CA ASP A 27 -5.61 -12.13 23.66
C ASP A 27 -6.56 -13.33 23.51
N ASP A 28 -7.63 -13.40 24.33
CA ASP A 28 -8.68 -14.42 24.20
C ASP A 28 -9.25 -14.44 22.77
N LEU A 29 -9.56 -13.28 22.19
CA LEU A 29 -10.07 -13.15 20.82
C LEU A 29 -9.06 -13.63 19.77
N TYR A 30 -7.78 -13.28 19.95
CA TYR A 30 -6.70 -13.72 19.07
C TYR A 30 -6.53 -15.25 19.11
N GLN A 31 -6.61 -15.87 20.29
CA GLN A 31 -6.55 -17.33 20.42
C GLN A 31 -7.71 -18.01 19.67
N TYR A 32 -8.91 -17.42 19.66
CA TYR A 32 -10.01 -17.92 18.83
C TYR A 32 -9.69 -17.83 17.34
N LYS A 33 -9.13 -16.70 16.90
CA LYS A 33 -8.72 -16.48 15.50
C LYS A 33 -7.75 -17.56 14.98
N GLN A 34 -6.91 -18.14 15.84
CA GLN A 34 -5.95 -19.17 15.47
C GLN A 34 -6.55 -20.57 15.27
N GLN A 35 -7.86 -20.77 15.51
CA GLN A 35 -8.51 -22.07 15.38
C GLN A 35 -8.99 -22.30 13.94
N GLU A 36 -8.40 -23.27 13.24
CA GLU A 36 -8.65 -23.52 11.79
C GLU A 36 -10.12 -23.81 11.45
N ASP A 37 -10.84 -24.55 12.32
CA ASP A 37 -12.23 -24.96 12.08
C ASP A 37 -13.24 -24.20 12.97
N LEU A 38 -12.92 -22.96 13.36
CA LEU A 38 -13.81 -22.18 14.23
C LEU A 38 -15.14 -21.88 13.52
N GLN A 39 -16.23 -22.41 14.08
CA GLN A 39 -17.59 -22.07 13.67
C GLN A 39 -18.22 -21.10 14.67
N VAL A 40 -18.67 -19.95 14.15
CA VAL A 40 -19.35 -18.92 14.93
C VAL A 40 -20.72 -18.65 14.32
N GLN A 41 -21.74 -18.56 15.17
CA GLN A 41 -23.08 -18.17 14.74
C GLN A 41 -23.06 -16.76 14.15
N ILE A 42 -23.78 -16.58 13.05
CA ILE A 42 -23.80 -15.30 12.33
C ILE A 42 -24.24 -14.15 13.23
N GLU A 43 -25.20 -14.37 14.13
CA GLU A 43 -25.69 -13.35 15.07
C GLU A 43 -24.57 -12.84 15.98
N VAL A 44 -23.62 -13.69 16.35
CA VAL A 44 -22.48 -13.31 17.20
C VAL A 44 -21.45 -12.52 16.40
N LEU A 45 -21.22 -12.86 15.13
CA LEU A 45 -20.37 -12.06 14.24
C LEU A 45 -20.97 -10.66 14.04
N LEU A 46 -22.29 -10.57 13.85
CA LEU A 46 -23.01 -9.30 13.76
C LEU A 46 -22.94 -8.50 15.07
N ASP A 47 -23.02 -9.17 16.23
CA ASP A 47 -22.81 -8.56 17.55
C ASP A 47 -21.39 -7.97 17.66
N CYS A 48 -20.36 -8.66 17.15
CA CYS A 48 -18.98 -8.15 17.11
C CYS A 48 -18.84 -6.90 16.25
N ILE A 49 -19.41 -6.90 15.03
CA ILE A 49 -19.40 -5.74 14.12
C ILE A 49 -20.07 -4.55 14.80
N LYS A 50 -21.25 -4.76 15.40
CA LYS A 50 -21.98 -3.71 16.11
C LYS A 50 -21.21 -3.22 17.35
N ALA A 51 -20.52 -4.10 18.06
CA ALA A 51 -19.68 -3.70 19.17
C ALA A 51 -18.48 -2.86 18.71
N ALA A 52 -17.92 -3.14 17.53
CA ALA A 52 -16.80 -2.39 16.97
C ALA A 52 -17.14 -0.92 16.62
N THR A 53 -18.42 -0.57 16.41
CA THR A 53 -18.86 0.82 16.17
C THR A 53 -19.02 1.65 17.43
N SER A 54 -18.97 1.03 18.60
CA SER A 54 -19.28 1.71 19.86
C SER A 54 -18.04 2.32 20.50
N THR A 55 -18.20 3.42 21.23
CA THR A 55 -17.09 4.10 21.91
C THR A 55 -16.40 3.17 22.92
N PHE A 56 -15.08 3.03 22.82
CA PHE A 56 -14.25 2.29 23.77
C PHE A 56 -13.53 3.27 24.72
N PRO A 57 -13.06 2.79 25.89
CA PRO A 57 -12.16 3.57 26.74
C PRO A 57 -10.93 4.05 25.95
N LYS A 58 -10.34 5.17 26.39
CA LYS A 58 -9.14 5.73 25.76
C LYS A 58 -8.02 4.68 25.70
N ARG A 59 -7.41 4.56 24.53
CA ARG A 59 -6.29 3.63 24.29
C ARG A 59 -5.13 3.95 25.21
N VAL A 60 -4.51 2.91 25.75
CA VAL A 60 -3.23 3.04 26.47
C VAL A 60 -2.03 2.86 25.55
N ASP A 61 -2.20 2.20 24.40
CA ASP A 61 -1.15 1.88 23.43
C ASP A 61 -1.78 1.48 22.08
N HIS A 62 -0.96 1.23 21.06
CA HIS A 62 -1.38 0.76 19.73
C HIS A 62 -2.09 -0.60 19.74
N TRP A 63 -1.69 -1.52 20.63
CA TRP A 63 -2.37 -2.82 20.78
C TRP A 63 -3.77 -2.68 21.36
N ASP A 64 -4.09 -1.58 22.04
CA ASP A 64 -5.37 -1.38 22.72
C ASP A 64 -6.40 -0.76 21.76
N ASN A 65 -6.69 -1.48 20.66
CA ASN A 65 -7.67 -1.06 19.67
C ASN A 65 -8.81 -2.07 19.48
N PRO A 66 -9.78 -2.13 20.42
CA PRO A 66 -10.87 -3.09 20.34
C PRO A 66 -11.70 -3.05 19.05
N SER A 67 -11.89 -1.87 18.46
CA SER A 67 -12.63 -1.73 17.19
C SER A 67 -11.91 -2.50 16.07
N TYR A 68 -10.60 -2.29 15.92
CA TYR A 68 -9.78 -2.99 14.92
C TYR A 68 -9.80 -4.51 15.10
N TYR A 69 -9.51 -5.02 16.31
CA TYR A 69 -9.40 -6.46 16.51
C TYR A 69 -10.74 -7.19 16.37
N LEU A 70 -11.86 -6.55 16.71
CA LEU A 70 -13.18 -7.11 16.43
C LEU A 70 -13.47 -7.21 14.94
N ILE A 71 -13.11 -6.17 14.17
CA ILE A 71 -13.23 -6.20 12.71
C ILE A 71 -12.30 -7.25 12.09
N ASP A 72 -11.03 -7.28 12.50
CA ASP A 72 -10.08 -8.25 12.00
C ASP A 72 -10.53 -9.70 12.25
N PHE A 73 -11.11 -9.98 13.42
CA PHE A 73 -11.69 -11.28 13.73
C PHE A 73 -12.85 -11.65 12.79
N VAL A 74 -13.82 -10.75 12.58
CA VAL A 74 -14.98 -11.09 11.73
C VAL A 74 -14.62 -11.18 10.25
N CYS A 75 -13.55 -10.51 9.80
CA CYS A 75 -13.07 -10.58 8.42
C CYS A 75 -12.51 -11.96 8.01
N ASP A 76 -12.30 -12.89 8.95
CA ASP A 76 -11.97 -14.28 8.61
C ASP A 76 -13.20 -15.06 8.13
N PHE A 77 -14.41 -14.56 8.41
CA PHE A 77 -15.67 -15.18 8.05
C PHE A 77 -16.25 -14.52 6.79
N ARG A 78 -15.98 -15.11 5.62
CA ARG A 78 -16.40 -14.60 4.30
C ARG A 78 -17.88 -14.85 3.97
N MET A 79 -18.77 -14.45 4.88
CA MET A 79 -20.22 -14.60 4.72
C MET A 79 -20.84 -13.31 4.14
N PRO A 80 -21.82 -13.38 3.21
CA PRO A 80 -22.48 -12.19 2.67
C PRO A 80 -23.06 -11.26 3.74
N GLN A 81 -23.65 -11.83 4.80
CA GLN A 81 -24.23 -11.07 5.91
C GLN A 81 -23.15 -10.28 6.70
N VAL A 82 -21.93 -10.81 6.79
CA VAL A 82 -20.79 -10.10 7.40
C VAL A 82 -20.39 -8.93 6.51
N MET A 83 -20.25 -9.15 5.20
CA MET A 83 -19.93 -8.09 4.23
C MET A 83 -20.96 -6.95 4.27
N GLU A 84 -22.25 -7.29 4.21
CA GLU A 84 -23.35 -6.31 4.27
C GLU A 84 -23.32 -5.50 5.57
N ALA A 85 -23.05 -6.15 6.70
CA ALA A 85 -22.95 -5.48 8.00
C ALA A 85 -21.72 -4.56 8.10
N LEU A 86 -20.58 -4.99 7.56
CA LEU A 86 -19.37 -4.15 7.50
C LEU A 86 -19.60 -2.91 6.64
N ILE A 87 -20.20 -3.06 5.46
CA ILE A 87 -20.58 -1.94 4.58
C ILE A 87 -21.53 -0.97 5.31
N LYS A 88 -22.58 -1.50 5.94
CA LYS A 88 -23.59 -0.71 6.64
C LYS A 88 -23.02 0.14 7.79
N HIS A 89 -22.03 -0.38 8.51
CA HIS A 89 -21.49 0.23 9.72
C HIS A 89 -20.16 0.95 9.51
N PHE A 90 -19.65 0.98 8.28
CA PHE A 90 -18.30 1.42 7.93
C PHE A 90 -17.90 2.76 8.53
N ASP A 91 -18.76 3.78 8.37
CA ASP A 91 -18.45 5.15 8.79
C ASP A 91 -18.24 5.30 10.31
N GLN A 92 -18.77 4.35 11.10
CA GLN A 92 -18.74 4.37 12.56
C GLN A 92 -17.51 3.66 13.14
N PHE A 93 -16.71 2.99 12.31
CA PHE A 93 -15.53 2.29 12.77
C PHE A 93 -14.38 3.26 13.07
N ASP A 94 -13.47 2.82 13.94
CA ASP A 94 -12.16 3.45 14.08
C ASP A 94 -11.41 3.42 12.74
N PRO A 95 -10.55 4.42 12.44
CA PRO A 95 -9.74 4.41 11.23
C PRO A 95 -9.02 3.11 10.88
N HIS A 96 -8.38 2.43 11.84
CA HIS A 96 -7.69 1.16 11.53
C HIS A 96 -8.67 0.04 11.21
N ALA A 97 -9.84 0.05 11.84
CA ALA A 97 -10.92 -0.87 11.50
C ALA A 97 -11.46 -0.59 10.08
N LYS A 98 -11.61 0.68 9.68
CA LYS A 98 -12.00 1.04 8.29
C LYS A 98 -11.00 0.49 7.27
N GLU A 99 -9.70 0.63 7.51
CA GLU A 99 -8.65 0.05 6.64
C GLU A 99 -8.78 -1.46 6.52
N ARG A 100 -8.98 -2.16 7.64
CA ARG A 100 -9.16 -3.61 7.63
C ARG A 100 -10.40 -4.04 6.85
N VAL A 101 -11.50 -3.29 6.95
CA VAL A 101 -12.70 -3.52 6.13
C VAL A 101 -12.40 -3.31 4.65
N ILE A 102 -11.65 -2.25 4.29
CA ILE A 102 -11.26 -2.00 2.89
C ILE A 102 -10.47 -3.20 2.34
N GLU A 103 -9.44 -3.65 3.04
CA GLU A 103 -8.63 -4.82 2.65
C GLU A 103 -9.48 -6.09 2.48
N PHE A 104 -10.39 -6.34 3.43
CA PHE A 104 -11.30 -7.47 3.37
C PHE A 104 -12.22 -7.38 2.15
N LEU A 105 -12.90 -6.26 1.97
CA LEU A 105 -13.84 -6.06 0.86
C LEU A 105 -13.13 -6.12 -0.50
N LEU A 106 -11.90 -5.59 -0.62
CA LEU A 106 -11.07 -5.76 -1.82
C LEU A 106 -10.85 -7.23 -2.14
N SER A 107 -10.48 -8.04 -1.13
CA SER A 107 -10.22 -9.48 -1.30
C SER A 107 -11.45 -10.33 -1.67
N THR A 108 -12.66 -9.79 -1.56
CA THR A 108 -13.89 -10.51 -1.95
C THR A 108 -14.15 -10.49 -3.44
N GLU A 109 -13.55 -9.53 -4.17
CA GLU A 109 -13.79 -9.29 -5.59
C GLU A 109 -15.28 -9.11 -5.96
N ASP A 110 -16.12 -8.77 -4.97
CA ASP A 110 -17.54 -8.52 -5.17
C ASP A 110 -17.79 -7.13 -5.78
N GLN A 111 -18.63 -7.05 -6.82
CA GLN A 111 -18.87 -5.82 -7.54
C GLN A 111 -19.59 -4.75 -6.69
N LYS A 112 -20.47 -5.15 -5.76
CA LYS A 112 -21.12 -4.19 -4.85
C LYS A 112 -20.11 -3.66 -3.83
N ALA A 113 -19.22 -4.53 -3.35
CA ALA A 113 -18.11 -4.12 -2.51
C ALA A 113 -17.22 -3.10 -3.23
N PHE A 114 -16.87 -3.32 -4.51
CA PHE A 114 -16.06 -2.37 -5.28
C PHE A 114 -16.75 -1.02 -5.49
N TYR A 115 -18.04 -1.00 -5.80
CA TYR A 115 -18.80 0.26 -5.91
C TYR A 115 -18.77 1.05 -4.60
N PHE A 116 -19.01 0.36 -3.48
CA PHE A 116 -18.95 0.96 -2.16
C PHE A 116 -17.55 1.48 -1.81
N LEU A 117 -16.51 0.68 -2.09
CA LEU A 117 -15.13 1.05 -1.83
C LEU A 117 -14.68 2.25 -2.65
N GLU A 118 -15.10 2.34 -3.92
CA GLU A 118 -14.80 3.50 -4.76
C GLU A 118 -15.29 4.79 -4.11
N GLU A 119 -16.55 4.82 -3.65
CA GLU A 119 -17.15 5.97 -2.97
C GLU A 119 -16.41 6.29 -1.67
N LYS A 120 -16.22 5.29 -0.80
CA LYS A 120 -15.64 5.50 0.54
C LYS A 120 -14.16 5.85 0.53
N ILE A 121 -13.38 5.29 -0.38
CA ILE A 121 -11.96 5.64 -0.48
C ILE A 121 -11.82 7.07 -1.01
N VAL A 122 -12.68 7.49 -1.95
CA VAL A 122 -12.71 8.88 -2.42
C VAL A 122 -13.03 9.84 -1.28
N GLU A 123 -14.05 9.54 -0.47
CA GLU A 123 -14.41 10.34 0.72
C GLU A 123 -13.23 10.45 1.70
N LEU A 124 -12.59 9.32 2.04
CA LEU A 124 -11.46 9.28 2.98
C LEU A 124 -10.22 10.04 2.48
N ILE A 125 -9.94 9.97 1.18
CA ILE A 125 -8.84 10.74 0.58
C ILE A 125 -9.16 12.23 0.65
N GLN A 126 -10.39 12.62 0.31
CA GLN A 126 -10.83 14.02 0.30
C GLN A 126 -10.90 14.63 1.71
N SER A 127 -11.16 13.82 2.74
CA SER A 127 -11.14 14.26 4.15
C SER A 127 -9.76 14.18 4.81
N GLU A 128 -8.72 13.73 4.09
CA GLU A 128 -7.39 13.48 4.65
C GLU A 128 -7.37 12.43 5.79
N GLU A 129 -8.37 11.54 5.82
CA GLU A 129 -8.55 10.51 6.86
C GLU A 129 -8.09 9.10 6.45
N LEU A 130 -7.37 8.95 5.34
CA LEU A 130 -6.81 7.66 4.92
C LEU A 130 -5.41 7.47 5.52
N PHE A 131 -5.29 6.69 6.59
CA PHE A 131 -4.07 6.65 7.42
C PHE A 131 -2.94 5.78 6.83
N ARG A 132 -3.24 4.72 6.08
CA ARG A 132 -2.26 3.81 5.45
C ARG A 132 -2.42 3.71 3.94
N SER A 133 -1.31 3.33 3.31
CA SER A 133 -1.25 2.99 1.89
C SER A 133 -2.11 1.75 1.62
N LEU A 134 -3.15 1.90 0.80
CA LEU A 134 -3.97 0.80 0.29
C LEU A 134 -3.22 0.11 -0.85
N ARG A 135 -2.15 -0.62 -0.52
CA ARG A 135 -1.30 -1.30 -1.51
C ARG A 135 -2.10 -2.29 -2.35
N GLU A 136 -3.12 -2.89 -1.75
CA GLU A 136 -4.04 -3.87 -2.34
C GLU A 136 -4.86 -3.27 -3.49
N LEU A 137 -5.09 -1.94 -3.52
CA LEU A 137 -5.71 -1.30 -4.69
C LEU A 137 -4.89 -1.47 -5.97
N GLY A 138 -3.57 -1.69 -5.84
CA GLY A 138 -2.69 -2.03 -6.96
C GLY A 138 -3.04 -3.35 -7.64
N SER A 139 -3.87 -4.21 -7.05
CA SER A 139 -4.38 -5.41 -7.73
C SER A 139 -5.61 -5.13 -8.59
N TYR A 140 -6.22 -3.95 -8.49
CA TYR A 140 -7.50 -3.61 -9.11
C TYR A 140 -7.38 -2.33 -9.94
N PRO A 141 -6.73 -2.38 -11.12
CA PRO A 141 -6.35 -1.18 -11.87
C PRO A 141 -7.55 -0.34 -12.36
N VAL A 142 -8.71 -0.96 -12.63
CA VAL A 142 -9.95 -0.23 -12.95
C VAL A 142 -10.44 0.60 -11.76
N LEU A 143 -10.50 0.01 -10.57
CA LEU A 143 -10.91 0.68 -9.34
C LEU A 143 -9.93 1.79 -8.97
N ALA A 144 -8.62 1.50 -9.05
CA ALA A 144 -7.56 2.48 -8.83
C ALA A 144 -7.70 3.69 -9.76
N ARG A 145 -7.94 3.46 -11.06
CA ARG A 145 -8.17 4.54 -12.03
C ARG A 145 -9.37 5.39 -11.64
N ASN A 146 -10.52 4.78 -11.34
CA ASN A 146 -11.74 5.52 -10.99
C ASN A 146 -11.56 6.38 -9.72
N ILE A 147 -10.85 5.86 -8.71
CA ILE A 147 -10.52 6.60 -7.49
C ILE A 147 -9.60 7.78 -7.81
N ILE A 148 -8.52 7.55 -8.57
CA ILE A 148 -7.59 8.62 -8.95
C ILE A 148 -8.29 9.67 -9.82
N ASP A 149 -9.22 9.28 -10.70
CA ASP A 149 -9.96 10.22 -11.52
C ASP A 149 -10.71 11.27 -10.70
N LYS A 150 -11.26 10.87 -9.55
CA LYS A 150 -12.01 11.72 -8.63
C LYS A 150 -11.15 12.47 -7.62
N THR A 151 -9.89 12.06 -7.44
CA THR A 151 -9.04 12.54 -6.35
C THR A 151 -7.68 13.05 -6.81
N PHE A 152 -7.40 13.09 -8.12
CA PHE A 152 -6.10 13.41 -8.69
C PHE A 152 -5.46 14.70 -8.13
N GLU A 153 -6.27 15.71 -7.83
CA GLU A 153 -5.79 16.98 -7.28
C GLU A 153 -5.08 16.83 -5.91
N GLN A 154 -5.29 15.71 -5.20
CA GLN A 154 -4.62 15.35 -3.95
C GLN A 154 -3.24 14.70 -4.13
N ILE A 155 -2.76 14.55 -5.38
CA ILE A 155 -1.43 13.97 -5.67
C ILE A 155 -0.27 14.74 -5.01
N HIS A 156 -0.46 16.03 -4.75
CA HIS A 156 0.51 16.90 -4.10
C HIS A 156 0.62 16.69 -2.59
N THR A 157 -0.38 16.05 -1.97
CA THR A 157 -0.41 15.80 -0.54
C THR A 157 0.66 14.78 -0.18
N GLU A 158 1.62 15.15 0.68
CA GLU A 158 2.81 14.33 1.00
C GLU A 158 2.45 12.91 1.47
N GLN A 159 1.35 12.75 2.20
CA GLN A 159 0.85 11.46 2.66
C GLN A 159 0.40 10.54 1.52
N TYR A 160 -0.11 11.11 0.42
CA TYR A 160 -0.71 10.35 -0.68
C TYR A 160 0.14 10.28 -1.93
N LYS A 161 1.09 11.21 -2.11
CA LYS A 161 1.93 11.34 -3.32
C LYS A 161 2.45 10.00 -3.83
N PHE A 162 3.10 9.21 -2.98
CA PHE A 162 3.67 7.91 -3.37
C PHE A 162 2.62 6.81 -3.58
N LEU A 163 1.47 6.90 -2.91
CA LEU A 163 0.32 6.03 -3.19
C LEU A 163 -0.19 6.31 -4.61
N TYR A 164 -0.39 7.58 -4.98
CA TYR A 164 -0.80 7.96 -6.33
C TYR A 164 0.16 7.44 -7.39
N TYR A 165 1.47 7.68 -7.23
CA TYR A 165 2.46 7.18 -8.19
C TYR A 165 2.47 5.64 -8.29
N SER A 166 2.30 4.92 -7.18
CA SER A 166 2.17 3.46 -7.20
C SER A 166 0.92 2.98 -7.94
N LEU A 167 -0.21 3.64 -7.74
CA LEU A 167 -1.46 3.32 -8.44
C LEU A 167 -1.40 3.69 -9.93
N ILE A 168 -0.77 4.83 -10.27
CA ILE A 168 -0.52 5.23 -11.66
C ILE A 168 0.40 4.21 -12.35
N SER A 169 1.43 3.70 -11.68
CA SER A 169 2.29 2.62 -12.22
C SER A 169 1.44 1.41 -12.55
N THR A 170 0.58 1.00 -11.62
CA THR A 170 -0.34 -0.13 -11.79
C THR A 170 -1.27 0.06 -13.00
N ILE A 171 -1.86 1.25 -13.15
CA ILE A 171 -2.76 1.55 -14.28
C ILE A 171 -2.01 1.40 -15.61
N ASN A 172 -0.78 1.93 -15.69
CA ASN A 172 0.05 1.83 -16.89
C ASN A 172 0.48 0.37 -17.18
N GLU A 173 0.94 -0.36 -16.16
CA GLU A 173 1.38 -1.77 -16.25
C GLU A 173 0.25 -2.69 -16.69
N SER A 174 -0.98 -2.41 -16.26
CA SER A 174 -2.17 -3.18 -16.67
C SER A 174 -2.53 -3.03 -18.15
N GLY A 175 -1.97 -2.05 -18.85
CA GLY A 175 -2.31 -1.73 -20.24
C GLY A 175 -3.69 -1.09 -20.43
N LEU A 176 -4.44 -0.83 -19.36
CA LEU A 176 -5.78 -0.22 -19.43
C LEU A 176 -5.76 1.20 -20.02
N ASP A 177 -4.81 2.02 -19.60
CA ASP A 177 -4.67 3.42 -20.01
C ASP A 177 -3.18 3.80 -20.03
N GLN A 178 -2.49 3.36 -21.09
CA GLN A 178 -1.06 3.64 -21.24
C GLN A 178 -0.82 5.14 -21.44
N GLY A 179 0.01 5.73 -20.58
CA GLY A 179 0.21 7.17 -20.55
C GLY A 179 -0.93 7.91 -19.85
N TYR A 180 -1.61 7.26 -18.90
CA TYR A 180 -2.71 7.84 -18.11
C TYR A 180 -2.41 9.30 -17.68
N LYS A 181 -3.23 10.24 -18.16
CA LYS A 181 -3.12 11.69 -17.91
C LYS A 181 -1.71 12.26 -18.12
N LYS A 182 -1.02 11.85 -19.20
CA LYS A 182 0.37 12.24 -19.51
C LYS A 182 0.65 13.73 -19.33
N GLU A 183 -0.23 14.60 -19.80
CA GLU A 183 -0.05 16.06 -19.77
C GLU A 183 -0.01 16.62 -18.33
N LYS A 184 -0.70 15.95 -17.39
CA LYS A 184 -0.71 16.32 -15.98
C LYS A 184 0.36 15.59 -15.17
N VAL A 185 0.57 14.30 -15.45
CA VAL A 185 1.47 13.45 -14.65
C VAL A 185 2.93 13.72 -14.98
N LEU A 186 3.29 13.93 -16.25
CA LEU A 186 4.70 14.09 -16.65
C LEU A 186 5.40 15.28 -15.96
N PRO A 187 4.82 16.50 -15.92
CA PRO A 187 5.47 17.61 -15.22
C PRO A 187 5.71 17.32 -13.73
N LEU A 188 4.70 16.75 -13.05
CA LEU A 188 4.79 16.41 -11.63
C LEU A 188 5.83 15.32 -11.36
N LEU A 189 5.84 14.29 -12.20
CA LEU A 189 6.80 13.19 -12.13
C LEU A 189 8.24 13.71 -12.22
N LEU A 190 8.52 14.62 -13.16
CA LEU A 190 9.85 15.19 -13.33
C LEU A 190 10.25 16.06 -12.14
N GLU A 191 9.36 16.93 -11.66
CA GLU A 191 9.60 17.79 -10.50
C GLU A 191 9.91 16.97 -9.23
N ASP A 192 9.06 15.98 -8.93
CA ASP A 192 9.25 15.10 -7.76
C ASP A 192 10.48 14.20 -7.94
N TYR A 193 10.77 13.74 -9.16
CA TYR A 193 11.99 12.99 -9.48
C TYR A 193 13.23 13.83 -9.19
N HIS A 194 13.30 15.08 -9.65
CA HIS A 194 14.45 15.95 -9.42
C HIS A 194 14.64 16.23 -7.93
N THR A 195 13.56 16.46 -7.20
CA THR A 195 13.59 16.63 -5.73
C THR A 195 14.21 15.42 -5.03
N VAL A 196 13.76 14.19 -5.37
CA VAL A 196 14.32 12.97 -4.78
C VAL A 196 15.73 12.67 -5.28
N LEU A 197 16.05 13.06 -6.51
CA LEU A 197 17.38 12.90 -7.09
C LEU A 197 18.42 13.73 -6.32
N GLU A 198 18.10 14.96 -5.92
CA GLU A 198 19.00 15.79 -5.11
C GLU A 198 19.34 15.13 -3.77
N GLU A 199 18.36 14.50 -3.12
CA GLU A 199 18.59 13.72 -1.90
C GLU A 199 19.44 12.48 -2.14
N TYR A 200 19.18 11.75 -3.24
CA TYR A 200 19.96 10.58 -3.64
C TYR A 200 21.44 10.92 -3.89
N LEU A 201 21.72 12.04 -4.55
CA LEU A 201 23.07 12.43 -4.94
C LEU A 201 24.02 12.64 -3.76
N LYS A 202 23.50 12.87 -2.55
CA LYS A 202 24.29 12.93 -1.31
C LYS A 202 24.95 11.59 -0.97
N PHE A 203 24.38 10.48 -1.41
CA PHE A 203 24.85 9.11 -1.13
C PHE A 203 25.65 8.51 -2.30
N ASN A 204 25.40 8.97 -3.52
CA ASN A 204 25.99 8.42 -4.75
C ASN A 204 27.54 8.38 -4.74
N PRO A 205 28.30 9.38 -4.23
CA PRO A 205 29.76 9.32 -4.21
C PRO A 205 30.32 8.19 -3.35
N ASP A 206 29.68 7.89 -2.22
CA ASP A 206 30.16 6.92 -1.23
C ASP A 206 29.44 5.57 -1.31
N TYR A 207 28.59 5.39 -2.33
CA TYR A 207 27.76 4.20 -2.44
C TYR A 207 28.57 2.90 -2.34
N SER A 208 28.14 2.03 -1.42
CA SER A 208 28.50 0.62 -1.38
C SER A 208 27.35 -0.17 -0.74
N THR A 209 27.14 -1.42 -1.17
CA THR A 209 26.15 -2.32 -0.56
C THR A 209 26.32 -2.40 0.96
N LYS A 210 27.56 -2.38 1.46
CA LYS A 210 27.83 -2.36 2.91
C LYS A 210 27.22 -1.13 3.59
N PHE A 211 27.44 0.09 3.07
CA PHE A 211 26.88 1.29 3.69
C PHE A 211 25.35 1.32 3.64
N VAL A 212 24.76 0.91 2.51
CA VAL A 212 23.31 0.83 2.33
C VAL A 212 22.65 0.04 3.46
N TYR A 213 23.15 -1.17 3.73
CA TYR A 213 22.49 -2.10 4.65
C TYR A 213 22.98 -2.01 6.11
N THR A 214 24.01 -1.21 6.39
CA THR A 214 24.54 -1.07 7.77
C THR A 214 24.34 0.33 8.33
N ALA A 215 24.66 1.38 7.56
CA ALA A 215 24.71 2.76 8.04
C ALA A 215 23.52 3.60 7.56
N TRP A 216 22.94 3.28 6.40
CA TRP A 216 21.93 4.13 5.75
C TRP A 216 20.55 3.50 5.63
N LYS A 217 20.33 2.31 6.20
CA LYS A 217 19.11 1.51 5.99
C LYS A 217 17.81 2.28 6.27
N ASP A 218 17.81 3.16 7.27
CA ASP A 218 16.60 3.83 7.75
C ASP A 218 16.25 5.09 6.93
N SER A 219 17.21 5.65 6.17
CA SER A 219 17.02 6.88 5.38
C SER A 219 17.15 6.65 3.88
N TYR A 220 18.20 5.96 3.45
CA TYR A 220 18.53 5.78 2.04
C TYR A 220 17.59 4.82 1.32
N LEU A 221 17.13 3.75 1.99
CA LEU A 221 16.25 2.76 1.34
C LEU A 221 14.93 3.39 0.88
N LEU A 222 14.41 4.35 1.65
CA LEU A 222 13.22 5.11 1.27
C LEU A 222 13.49 5.95 0.01
N ILE A 223 14.59 6.72 0.00
CA ILE A 223 15.01 7.55 -1.14
C ILE A 223 15.20 6.68 -2.39
N ARG A 224 15.91 5.56 -2.26
CA ARG A 224 16.12 4.58 -3.34
C ARG A 224 14.80 4.08 -3.91
N ASN A 225 13.86 3.68 -3.05
CA ASN A 225 12.57 3.16 -3.52
C ASN A 225 11.74 4.23 -4.24
N ARG A 226 11.75 5.47 -3.76
CA ARG A 226 11.06 6.60 -4.40
C ARG A 226 11.66 6.91 -5.77
N LEU A 227 12.98 7.01 -5.87
CA LEU A 227 13.65 7.30 -7.14
C LEU A 227 13.40 6.20 -8.18
N ARG A 228 13.44 4.93 -7.73
CA ARG A 228 13.14 3.78 -8.59
C ARG A 228 11.69 3.78 -9.09
N LEU A 229 10.72 4.14 -8.25
CA LEU A 229 9.32 4.28 -8.67
C LEU A 229 9.20 5.32 -9.80
N PHE A 230 9.84 6.48 -9.65
CA PHE A 230 9.81 7.51 -10.69
C PHE A 230 10.47 7.09 -11.99
N ILE A 231 11.64 6.45 -11.91
CA ILE A 231 12.33 5.91 -13.10
C ILE A 231 11.43 4.89 -13.80
N ASN A 232 10.80 3.95 -13.09
CA ASN A 232 9.90 2.98 -13.73
C ASN A 232 8.72 3.68 -14.45
N LEU A 233 8.16 4.73 -13.86
CA LEU A 233 7.10 5.52 -14.50
C LEU A 233 7.57 6.24 -15.77
N MET A 234 8.85 6.64 -15.86
CA MET A 234 9.42 7.25 -17.06
C MET A 234 9.31 6.37 -18.32
N MET A 235 9.13 5.05 -18.17
CA MET A 235 8.84 4.14 -19.28
C MET A 235 7.56 4.54 -20.05
N TYR A 236 6.54 4.97 -19.30
CA TYR A 236 5.22 5.33 -19.83
C TYR A 236 5.14 6.82 -20.17
N TYR A 237 5.79 7.66 -19.37
CA TYR A 237 5.79 9.12 -19.54
C TYR A 237 7.02 9.63 -20.31
N PHE A 238 7.39 8.95 -21.40
CA PHE A 238 8.60 9.26 -22.13
C PHE A 238 8.57 10.66 -22.80
N SER A 239 9.69 11.37 -22.70
CA SER A 239 9.96 12.70 -23.26
C SER A 239 11.47 12.90 -23.50
N PRO A 240 11.91 13.94 -24.24
CA PRO A 240 13.33 14.23 -24.41
C PRO A 240 14.07 14.55 -23.09
N GLU A 241 13.36 15.07 -22.10
CA GLU A 241 13.93 15.31 -20.76
C GLU A 241 14.10 13.99 -19.99
N VAL A 242 13.11 13.12 -20.05
CA VAL A 242 13.19 11.76 -19.51
C VAL A 242 14.37 10.99 -20.12
N GLU A 243 14.59 11.10 -21.43
CA GLU A 243 15.76 10.46 -22.07
C GLU A 243 17.08 10.89 -21.43
N LYS A 244 17.25 12.20 -21.20
CA LYS A 244 18.46 12.74 -20.55
C LYS A 244 18.62 12.21 -19.13
N GLU A 245 17.53 12.16 -18.36
CA GLU A 245 17.55 11.67 -16.99
C GLU A 245 17.84 10.16 -16.92
N LEU A 246 17.30 9.36 -17.83
CA LEU A 246 17.62 7.93 -17.95
C LEU A 246 19.09 7.72 -18.30
N GLN A 247 19.63 8.45 -19.28
CA GLN A 247 21.05 8.41 -19.64
C GLN A 247 21.96 8.83 -18.46
N ARG A 248 21.53 9.81 -17.68
CA ARG A 248 22.23 10.19 -16.44
C ARG A 248 22.19 9.06 -15.40
N ALA A 249 21.04 8.43 -15.22
CA ALA A 249 20.85 7.35 -14.25
C ALA A 249 21.69 6.10 -14.54
N LEU A 250 22.03 5.83 -15.80
CA LEU A 250 22.98 4.78 -16.19
C LEU A 250 24.37 4.92 -15.55
N HIS A 251 24.74 6.13 -15.12
CA HIS A 251 26.06 6.44 -14.53
C HIS A 251 26.04 6.49 -13.00
N PHE A 252 24.89 6.21 -12.37
CA PHE A 252 24.79 6.15 -10.93
C PHE A 252 25.54 4.95 -10.34
N LYS A 253 26.04 5.09 -9.11
CA LYS A 253 26.73 3.99 -8.42
C LYS A 253 25.77 2.95 -7.87
N ASP A 254 24.53 3.31 -7.55
CA ASP A 254 23.52 2.36 -7.12
C ASP A 254 23.10 1.44 -8.28
N PRO A 255 23.35 0.11 -8.17
CA PRO A 255 23.09 -0.86 -9.21
C PRO A 255 21.59 -1.10 -9.43
N MET A 256 20.73 -0.93 -8.42
CA MET A 256 19.28 -1.09 -8.57
C MET A 256 18.70 0.05 -9.40
N ILE A 257 19.12 1.28 -9.11
CA ILE A 257 18.68 2.47 -9.87
C ILE A 257 19.22 2.42 -11.29
N LYS A 258 20.52 2.09 -11.46
CA LYS A 258 21.15 1.90 -12.77
C LYS A 258 20.42 0.84 -13.61
N THR A 259 20.02 -0.27 -12.99
CA THR A 259 19.35 -1.38 -13.69
C THR A 259 17.94 -1.00 -14.14
N ASP A 260 17.17 -0.31 -13.29
CA ASP A 260 15.82 0.16 -13.66
C ASP A 260 15.91 1.13 -14.87
N ALA A 261 16.90 2.03 -14.90
CA ALA A 261 17.15 2.90 -16.06
C ALA A 261 17.60 2.12 -17.32
N LEU A 262 18.50 1.15 -17.16
CA LEU A 262 18.99 0.31 -18.26
C LEU A 262 17.86 -0.49 -18.93
N ILE A 263 16.95 -1.07 -18.15
CA ILE A 263 15.79 -1.80 -18.68
C ILE A 263 14.96 -0.88 -19.58
N ILE A 264 14.72 0.36 -19.15
CA ILE A 264 13.93 1.32 -19.94
C ILE A 264 14.70 1.75 -21.19
N CYS A 265 16.00 2.00 -21.08
CA CYS A 265 16.85 2.30 -22.24
C CYS A 265 16.80 1.17 -23.28
N LEU A 266 16.87 -0.09 -22.84
CA LEU A 266 16.69 -1.26 -23.71
C LEU A 266 15.31 -1.27 -24.37
N SER A 267 14.24 -1.11 -23.59
CA SER A 267 12.86 -1.13 -24.10
C SER A 267 12.55 0.02 -25.07
N LYS A 268 13.24 1.16 -24.94
CA LYS A 268 13.07 2.34 -25.80
C LYS A 268 14.13 2.45 -26.89
N SER A 269 15.00 1.45 -27.05
CA SER A 269 16.11 1.46 -28.01
C SER A 269 17.05 2.67 -27.88
N LEU A 270 17.28 3.12 -26.63
CA LEU A 270 18.21 4.20 -26.31
C LEU A 270 19.65 3.66 -26.24
N PRO A 271 20.66 4.49 -26.55
CA PRO A 271 22.06 4.08 -26.47
C PRO A 271 22.49 3.80 -25.02
N TYR A 272 23.30 2.75 -24.84
CA TYR A 272 23.95 2.39 -23.58
C TYR A 272 25.32 1.72 -23.84
N ASP A 273 26.21 1.74 -22.85
CA ASP A 273 27.49 1.02 -22.90
C ASP A 273 27.30 -0.46 -22.49
N GLN A 274 27.82 -1.40 -23.29
CA GLN A 274 27.80 -2.83 -23.00
C GLN A 274 28.44 -3.19 -21.65
N LYS A 275 29.39 -2.37 -21.19
CA LYS A 275 29.99 -2.52 -19.87
C LYS A 275 28.96 -2.34 -18.75
N ILE A 276 28.04 -1.38 -18.89
CA ILE A 276 26.97 -1.13 -17.91
C ILE A 276 26.08 -2.37 -17.79
N LEU A 277 25.67 -2.96 -18.93
CA LEU A 277 24.88 -4.20 -18.94
C LEU A 277 25.59 -5.33 -18.18
N THR A 278 26.89 -5.49 -18.44
CA THR A 278 27.71 -6.51 -17.79
C THR A 278 27.82 -6.27 -16.28
N GLU A 279 28.08 -5.03 -15.87
CA GLU A 279 28.14 -4.62 -14.46
C GLU A 279 26.82 -4.90 -13.73
N THR A 280 25.69 -4.51 -14.32
CA THR A 280 24.36 -4.71 -13.70
C THR A 280 23.96 -6.19 -13.62
N ALA A 281 24.31 -6.99 -14.62
CA ALA A 281 23.99 -8.42 -14.65
C ALA A 281 24.81 -9.24 -13.64
N GLN A 282 26.00 -8.76 -13.25
CA GLN A 282 26.89 -9.45 -12.31
C GLN A 282 26.77 -8.95 -10.86
N HIS A 283 26.13 -7.81 -10.64
CA HIS A 283 26.01 -7.24 -9.30
C HIS A 283 24.90 -7.94 -8.48
N VAL A 284 25.20 -8.32 -7.24
CA VAL A 284 24.33 -9.14 -6.38
C VAL A 284 22.92 -8.57 -6.18
N GLU A 285 22.80 -7.25 -6.05
CA GLU A 285 21.50 -6.59 -5.85
C GLU A 285 20.63 -6.56 -7.13
N SER A 286 21.24 -6.42 -8.32
CA SER A 286 20.52 -6.19 -9.57
C SER A 286 20.42 -7.39 -10.49
N ALA A 287 21.31 -8.37 -10.36
CA ALA A 287 21.34 -9.56 -11.20
C ALA A 287 19.97 -10.25 -11.32
N PRO A 288 19.19 -10.47 -10.24
CA PRO A 288 17.86 -11.10 -10.35
C PRO A 288 16.91 -10.38 -11.31
N LYS A 289 16.98 -9.05 -11.38
CA LYS A 289 16.12 -8.25 -12.27
C LYS A 289 16.53 -8.35 -13.74
N CYS A 290 17.83 -8.41 -14.03
CA CYS A 290 18.33 -8.57 -15.39
C CYS A 290 17.88 -9.90 -16.03
N PHE A 291 17.78 -10.97 -15.23
CA PHE A 291 17.32 -12.28 -15.73
C PHE A 291 15.80 -12.37 -15.90
N ILE A 292 15.01 -11.61 -15.15
CA ILE A 292 13.54 -11.60 -15.26
C ILE A 292 13.07 -10.75 -16.44
N GLY A 293 13.75 -9.66 -16.78
CA GLY A 293 13.43 -8.82 -17.95
C GLY A 293 13.82 -9.40 -19.31
N SER A 294 14.20 -10.69 -19.37
CA SER A 294 14.66 -11.40 -20.58
C SER A 294 13.61 -12.36 -21.18
N TYR A 295 12.35 -12.30 -20.71
CA TYR A 295 11.23 -13.10 -21.20
C TYR A 295 10.05 -12.22 -21.62
#